data_AF-A0A9D7HAD5-F1
#
_entry.id   AF-A0A9D7HAD5-F1
#
_cell.length_a   1.000
_cell.length_b   1.000
_cell.length_c   1.000
_cell.angle_alpha   90.00
_cell.angle_beta   90.00
_cell.angle_gamma   90.00
#
_symmetry.space_group_name_H-M   'P 1'
#
loop_
_entity.id
_entity.type
_entity.pdbx_description
1 polymer ?
#
loop_
_entity_poly.entity_id
_entity_poly.type
_entity_poly.pdbx_seq_one_letter_code
_entity_poly.pdbx_strand_id
1 'polypeptide(L)'
;MKTVLSAAALALSLFASTTASAQGAPDVVRLKSGAIYKGTISELVPGDHVEIVVLAGEKKRFAFSEVEYAGADKAAAAPASAPEGGATLAFRGTSDLTLHVVTGSSYGVVTGYRISGISEEHSFKSLCTAPCTAQLAPGTYELALSSGDGKPIIARRVVVPSGPSQLNGEYSSRAGLRTAGIVVLIAGLGAGLTLMFLPLLNPSEDCSKGTCTKKFDFAPLFIGTGIVVASSIVGTILATRPDRARVELVPGVTGLSAPPALALAKVGHAERGTWATAKDVLPTPGLSLHVTF
;
A
#
# COMPACT_ATOMS: atom_id res chain seq x y z
N MET A 1 -47.25 -16.29 13.01
CA MET A 1 -46.64 -16.58 11.69
C MET A 1 -47.18 -15.58 10.68
N LYS A 2 -46.45 -14.49 10.38
CA LYS A 2 -46.69 -13.61 9.24
C LYS A 2 -45.54 -12.59 9.13
N THR A 3 -44.77 -12.75 8.05
CA THR A 3 -44.07 -11.68 7.29
C THR A 3 -43.32 -10.62 8.10
N VAL A 4 -42.07 -10.92 8.49
CA VAL A 4 -41.04 -9.87 8.65
C VAL A 4 -40.29 -9.81 7.33
N LEU A 5 -40.65 -8.78 6.56
CA LEU A 5 -40.08 -8.43 5.27
C LEU A 5 -38.57 -8.21 5.36
N SER A 6 -37.87 -8.77 4.38
CA SER A 6 -36.55 -8.38 3.92
C SER A 6 -36.37 -6.86 3.85
N ALA A 7 -35.48 -6.33 4.68
CA ALA A 7 -34.90 -5.00 4.54
C ALA A 7 -33.38 -5.08 4.66
N ALA A 8 -32.75 -6.02 3.95
CA ALA A 8 -31.33 -5.95 3.62
C ALA A 8 -31.21 -5.28 2.25
N ALA A 9 -31.45 -3.97 2.23
CA ALA A 9 -31.35 -3.16 1.05
C ALA A 9 -29.89 -3.15 0.56
N LEU A 10 -29.76 -3.47 -0.73
CA LEU A 10 -28.60 -3.34 -1.58
C LEU A 10 -27.75 -2.10 -1.21
N ALA A 11 -26.60 -2.32 -0.57
CA ALA A 11 -25.46 -1.44 -0.78
C ALA A 11 -24.81 -1.88 -2.10
N LEU A 12 -25.40 -1.40 -3.20
CA LEU A 12 -24.86 -1.57 -4.54
C LEU A 12 -23.54 -0.78 -4.60
N SER A 13 -22.43 -1.46 -4.37
CA SER A 13 -21.09 -0.92 -4.52
C SER A 13 -20.86 -0.54 -5.98
N LEU A 14 -21.16 0.71 -6.32
CA LEU A 14 -20.68 1.39 -7.51
C LEU A 14 -19.15 1.52 -7.38
N PHE A 15 -18.43 0.44 -7.66
CA PHE A 15 -17.02 0.53 -7.98
C PHE A 15 -16.94 1.20 -9.34
N ALA A 16 -16.83 2.53 -9.34
CA ALA A 16 -16.44 3.27 -10.52
C ALA A 16 -15.06 2.72 -10.94
N SER A 17 -15.04 1.97 -12.03
CA SER A 17 -13.81 1.55 -12.68
C SER A 17 -13.07 2.80 -13.13
N THR A 18 -12.15 3.30 -12.29
CA THR A 18 -11.15 4.26 -12.74
C THR A 18 -10.30 3.54 -13.77
N THR A 19 -10.60 3.78 -15.04
CA THR A 19 -9.69 3.46 -16.14
C THR A 19 -8.37 4.15 -15.84
N ALA A 20 -7.35 3.37 -15.49
CA ALA A 20 -5.99 3.87 -15.42
C ALA A 20 -5.59 4.25 -16.86
N SER A 21 -5.79 5.52 -17.24
CA SER A 21 -5.19 6.08 -18.43
C SER A 21 -3.69 5.93 -18.26
N ALA A 22 -3.02 5.23 -19.17
CA ALA A 22 -1.56 5.18 -19.21
C ALA A 22 -1.05 6.62 -19.15
N GLN A 23 -0.54 7.05 -17.99
CA GLN A 23 0.06 8.36 -17.85
C GLN A 23 1.26 8.39 -18.78
N GLY A 24 1.11 9.10 -19.90
CA GLY A 24 2.22 9.41 -20.80
C GLY A 24 3.35 10.05 -20.00
N ALA A 25 4.59 9.89 -20.48
CA ALA A 25 5.74 10.53 -19.86
C ALA A 25 5.44 12.03 -19.65
N PRO A 26 5.74 12.59 -18.46
CA PRO A 26 5.41 13.98 -18.17
C PRO A 26 6.08 14.93 -19.17
N ASP A 27 5.34 15.95 -19.58
CA ASP A 27 5.86 17.03 -20.40
C ASP A 27 6.77 17.94 -19.59
N VAL A 28 7.70 18.58 -20.29
CA VAL A 28 8.63 19.55 -19.73
C VAL A 28 8.53 20.85 -20.50
N VAL A 29 8.35 21.94 -19.76
CA VAL A 29 8.50 23.31 -20.26
C VAL A 29 9.80 23.87 -19.68
N ARG A 30 10.80 24.10 -20.54
CA ARG A 30 12.01 24.84 -20.20
C ARG A 30 11.87 26.28 -20.65
N LEU A 31 12.20 27.20 -19.76
CA LEU A 31 12.25 28.63 -20.06
C LEU A 31 13.68 29.05 -20.41
N LYS A 32 13.82 30.11 -21.20
CA LYS A 32 15.11 30.74 -21.55
C LYS A 32 15.87 31.27 -20.34
N SER A 33 15.19 31.48 -19.22
CA SER A 33 15.81 31.82 -17.93
C SER A 33 16.56 30.64 -17.28
N GLY A 34 16.40 29.42 -17.82
CA GLY A 34 16.91 28.18 -17.25
C GLY A 34 15.94 27.49 -16.29
N ALA A 35 14.78 28.09 -15.98
CA ALA A 35 13.75 27.44 -15.18
C ALA A 35 13.10 26.26 -15.93
N ILE A 36 12.81 25.17 -15.22
CA ILE A 36 12.22 23.95 -15.78
C ILE A 36 10.94 23.61 -15.00
N TYR A 37 9.84 23.42 -15.71
CA TYR A 37 8.56 22.99 -15.17
C TYR A 37 8.20 21.62 -15.74
N LYS A 38 7.85 20.67 -14.85
CA LYS A 38 7.38 19.33 -15.22
C LYS A 38 5.90 19.18 -14.91
N GLY A 39 5.15 18.59 -15.83
CA GLY A 39 3.69 18.49 -15.72
C GLY A 39 3.05 17.93 -16.97
N THR A 40 1.77 18.22 -17.17
CA THR A 40 1.06 17.93 -18.42
C THR A 40 0.76 19.25 -19.11
N ILE A 41 1.17 19.40 -20.37
CA ILE A 41 0.83 20.60 -21.14
C ILE A 41 -0.67 20.54 -21.42
N SER A 42 -1.45 21.45 -20.81
CA SER A 42 -2.89 21.53 -21.03
C SER A 42 -3.23 22.36 -22.26
N GLU A 43 -2.38 23.32 -22.62
CA GLU A 43 -2.58 24.18 -23.78
C GLU A 43 -1.23 24.60 -24.36
N LEU A 44 -1.07 24.50 -25.68
CA LEU A 44 0.12 24.95 -26.41
C LEU A 44 -0.34 25.80 -27.59
N VAL A 45 -0.20 27.12 -27.50
CA VAL A 45 -0.52 28.08 -28.57
C VAL A 45 0.78 28.67 -29.11
N PRO A 46 1.31 28.16 -30.24
CA PRO A 46 2.57 28.62 -30.80
C PRO A 46 2.56 30.14 -31.04
N GLY A 47 3.59 30.82 -30.53
CA GLY A 47 3.75 32.27 -30.65
C GLY A 47 3.03 33.12 -29.61
N ASP A 48 2.12 32.55 -28.81
CA ASP A 48 1.43 33.27 -27.72
C ASP A 48 1.85 32.73 -26.35
N HIS A 49 1.43 31.51 -25.98
CA HIS A 49 1.69 30.96 -24.66
C HIS A 49 1.71 29.44 -24.59
N VAL A 50 2.23 28.93 -23.47
CA VAL A 50 2.19 27.53 -23.07
C VAL A 50 1.60 27.44 -21.67
N GLU A 51 0.56 26.65 -21.48
CA GLU A 51 -0.02 26.34 -20.18
C GLU A 51 0.33 24.91 -19.76
N ILE A 52 0.98 24.77 -18.61
CA ILE A 52 1.33 23.48 -18.01
C ILE A 52 0.59 23.34 -16.69
N VAL A 53 -0.03 22.18 -16.50
CA VAL A 53 -0.53 21.75 -15.20
C VAL A 53 0.62 21.03 -14.51
N VAL A 54 1.27 21.68 -13.55
CA VAL A 54 2.35 21.06 -12.79
C VAL A 54 1.79 19.96 -11.88
N LEU A 55 2.66 19.08 -11.38
CA LEU A 55 2.27 17.93 -10.53
C LEU A 55 1.40 18.30 -9.31
N ALA A 56 1.53 19.54 -8.80
CA ALA A 56 0.70 20.06 -7.71
C ALA A 56 -0.74 20.43 -8.13
N GLY A 57 -1.10 20.29 -9.41
CA GLY A 57 -2.39 20.70 -9.97
C GLY A 57 -2.49 22.20 -10.29
N GLU A 58 -1.46 22.99 -9.98
CA GLU A 58 -1.40 24.41 -10.34
C GLU A 58 -1.22 24.56 -11.85
N LYS A 59 -1.99 25.46 -12.47
CA LYS A 59 -1.83 25.85 -13.87
C LYS A 59 -0.85 27.00 -13.95
N LYS A 60 0.23 26.83 -14.71
CA LYS A 60 1.18 27.90 -15.01
C LYS A 60 1.17 28.21 -16.49
N ARG A 61 0.96 29.49 -16.81
CA ARG A 61 1.00 30.03 -18.17
C ARG A 61 2.30 30.78 -18.36
N PHE A 62 3.03 30.44 -19.41
CA PHE A 62 4.27 31.10 -19.81
C PHE A 62 4.10 31.71 -21.19
N ALA A 63 4.61 32.91 -21.39
CA ALA A 63 4.64 33.51 -22.72
C ALA A 63 5.57 32.69 -23.63
N PHE A 64 5.17 32.45 -24.89
CA PHE A 64 5.96 31.62 -25.82
C PHE A 64 7.36 32.21 -26.06
N SER A 65 7.51 33.54 -25.92
CA SER A 65 8.80 34.23 -25.98
C SER A 65 9.77 33.85 -24.86
N GLU A 66 9.27 33.40 -23.71
CA GLU A 66 10.06 32.94 -22.55
C GLU A 66 10.38 31.45 -22.63
N VAL A 67 9.63 30.69 -23.42
CA VAL A 67 9.79 29.25 -23.56
C VAL A 67 10.93 28.95 -24.52
N GLU A 68 11.87 28.13 -24.05
CA GLU A 68 12.94 27.55 -24.86
C GLU A 68 12.52 26.21 -25.44
N TYR A 69 11.79 25.41 -24.66
CA TYR A 69 11.31 24.08 -25.05
C TYR A 69 9.98 23.77 -24.35
N ALA A 70 9.03 23.18 -25.08
CA ALA A 70 7.80 22.63 -24.51
C ALA A 70 7.46 21.32 -25.24
N GLY A 71 7.37 20.22 -24.50
CA GLY A 71 6.97 18.91 -25.02
C GLY A 71 7.41 17.77 -24.11
N ALA A 72 7.19 16.53 -24.57
CA ALA A 72 7.58 15.33 -23.83
C ALA A 72 9.07 15.34 -23.48
N ASP A 73 9.43 14.95 -22.25
CA ASP A 73 10.83 14.91 -21.79
C ASP A 73 11.67 13.91 -22.61
N LYS A 74 12.23 14.35 -23.74
CA LYS A 74 13.10 13.50 -24.58
C LYS A 74 14.41 13.15 -23.87
N ALA A 75 14.84 13.94 -22.90
CA ALA A 75 16.02 13.62 -22.09
C ALA A 75 15.75 12.45 -21.14
N ALA A 76 14.50 12.23 -20.73
CA ALA A 76 14.09 11.01 -20.03
C ALA A 76 13.98 9.79 -20.96
N ALA A 77 13.87 10.00 -22.28
CA ALA A 77 13.70 8.94 -23.28
C ALA A 77 15.00 8.46 -23.95
N ALA A 78 16.13 9.14 -23.74
CA ALA A 78 17.43 8.55 -24.06
C ALA A 78 17.70 7.46 -23.01
N PRO A 79 17.72 6.16 -23.37
CA PRO A 79 18.16 5.14 -22.44
C PRO A 79 19.58 5.52 -22.06
N ALA A 80 19.77 5.96 -20.81
CA ALA A 80 21.09 6.22 -20.26
C ALA A 80 21.93 5.01 -20.61
N SER A 81 22.95 5.22 -21.45
CA SER A 81 23.89 4.19 -21.90
C SER A 81 24.25 3.39 -20.65
N ALA A 82 23.96 2.08 -20.68
CA ALA A 82 24.13 1.24 -19.51
C ALA A 82 25.53 1.51 -18.93
N PRO A 83 25.65 2.00 -17.67
CA PRO A 83 26.92 2.43 -17.16
C PRO A 83 27.89 1.25 -17.23
N GLU A 84 28.94 1.41 -18.05
CA GLU A 84 30.05 0.47 -18.17
C GLU A 84 30.76 0.42 -16.81
N GLY A 85 30.30 -0.47 -15.93
CA GLY A 85 30.71 -0.51 -14.53
C GLY A 85 29.60 -0.86 -13.52
N GLY A 86 28.40 -1.23 -13.98
CA GLY A 86 27.33 -1.71 -13.11
C GLY A 86 27.77 -2.89 -12.21
N ALA A 87 27.51 -2.78 -10.92
CA ALA A 87 27.57 -3.88 -9.98
C ALA A 87 26.44 -4.87 -10.29
N THR A 88 26.78 -6.15 -10.45
CA THR A 88 25.79 -7.22 -10.60
C THR A 88 25.24 -7.60 -9.24
N LEU A 89 23.93 -7.41 -9.06
CA LEU A 89 23.18 -7.75 -7.86
C LEU A 89 22.36 -9.02 -8.10
N ALA A 90 22.67 -10.08 -7.38
CA ALA A 90 21.81 -11.28 -7.34
C ALA A 90 20.68 -11.06 -6.34
N PHE A 91 19.46 -10.88 -6.82
CA PHE A 91 18.29 -10.70 -5.98
C PHE A 91 17.62 -12.04 -5.66
N ARG A 92 17.53 -12.35 -4.36
CA ARG A 92 16.82 -13.53 -3.85
C ARG A 92 15.63 -13.11 -2.99
N GLY A 93 14.51 -13.75 -3.24
CA GLY A 93 13.24 -13.58 -2.53
C GLY A 93 12.28 -14.69 -2.93
N THR A 94 11.01 -14.60 -2.50
CA THR A 94 9.95 -15.46 -3.02
C THR A 94 9.74 -15.19 -4.52
N SER A 95 9.24 -16.18 -5.27
CA SER A 95 9.17 -16.12 -6.75
C SER A 95 8.23 -15.05 -7.33
N ASP A 96 7.46 -14.38 -6.48
CA ASP A 96 6.50 -13.33 -6.81
C ASP A 96 6.99 -11.93 -6.40
N LEU A 97 8.20 -11.82 -5.85
CA LEU A 97 8.72 -10.58 -5.29
C LEU A 97 9.42 -9.75 -6.37
N THR A 98 8.95 -8.53 -6.63
CA THR A 98 9.56 -7.61 -7.59
C THR A 98 10.37 -6.54 -6.87
N LEU A 99 11.63 -6.38 -7.28
CA LEU A 99 12.53 -5.34 -6.82
C LEU A 99 12.35 -4.08 -7.65
N HIS A 100 12.18 -2.95 -6.96
CA HIS A 100 12.04 -1.63 -7.57
C HIS A 100 13.12 -0.69 -7.04
N VAL A 101 13.56 0.23 -7.88
CA VAL A 101 14.34 1.40 -7.47
C VAL A 101 13.43 2.64 -7.45
N VAL A 102 13.53 3.45 -6.40
CA VAL A 102 12.83 4.74 -6.34
C VAL A 102 13.51 5.72 -7.29
N THR A 103 12.78 6.22 -8.28
CA THR A 103 13.30 7.16 -9.29
C THR A 103 12.93 8.62 -9.00
N GLY A 104 11.96 8.86 -8.13
CA GLY A 104 11.57 10.20 -7.71
C GLY A 104 10.63 10.16 -6.50
N SER A 105 10.57 11.26 -5.78
CA SER A 105 9.58 11.50 -4.73
C SER A 105 8.93 12.86 -4.93
N SER A 106 7.61 12.91 -4.74
CA SER A 106 6.82 14.13 -4.69
C SER A 106 6.07 14.16 -3.36
N TYR A 107 5.99 15.34 -2.76
CA TYR A 107 5.16 15.60 -1.59
C TYR A 107 4.02 16.52 -1.99
N GLY A 108 2.79 16.11 -1.68
CA GLY A 108 1.59 16.92 -1.77
C GLY A 108 1.14 17.31 -0.37
N VAL A 109 0.86 18.60 -0.16
CA VAL A 109 0.24 19.08 1.08
C VAL A 109 -1.17 19.54 0.76
N VAL A 110 -2.16 18.79 1.23
CA VAL A 110 -3.57 19.18 1.11
C VAL A 110 -3.93 19.98 2.37
N THR A 111 -4.18 21.28 2.20
CA THR A 111 -4.60 22.16 3.29
C THR A 111 -6.05 22.57 3.07
N GLY A 112 -6.96 22.03 3.88
CA GLY A 112 -8.37 22.40 3.91
C GLY A 112 -8.76 23.12 5.21
N TYR A 113 -9.96 23.71 5.25
CA TYR A 113 -10.52 24.28 6.48
C TYR A 113 -10.73 23.15 7.50
N ARG A 114 -9.75 22.93 8.38
CA ARG A 114 -9.66 21.92 9.48
C ARG A 114 -8.94 20.59 9.20
N ILE A 115 -8.47 20.31 7.99
CA ILE A 115 -7.76 19.05 7.69
C ILE A 115 -6.48 19.38 6.93
N SER A 116 -5.35 18.95 7.49
CA SER A 116 -4.05 18.97 6.82
C SER A 116 -3.61 17.53 6.61
N GLY A 117 -3.36 17.16 5.35
CA GLY A 117 -2.83 15.87 4.97
C GLY A 117 -1.55 16.04 4.18
N ILE A 118 -0.54 15.22 4.47
CA ILE A 118 0.67 15.12 3.66
C ILE A 118 0.54 13.80 2.89
N SER A 119 0.59 13.87 1.57
CA SER A 119 0.68 12.71 0.69
C SER A 119 2.10 12.62 0.14
N GLU A 120 2.81 11.56 0.46
CA GLU A 120 4.09 11.25 -0.19
C GLU A 120 3.82 10.26 -1.32
N GLU A 121 4.21 10.64 -2.53
CA GLU A 121 4.13 9.80 -3.71
C GLU A 121 5.55 9.53 -4.21
N HIS A 122 5.83 8.26 -4.50
CA HIS A 122 7.12 7.84 -5.01
C HIS A 122 6.93 7.25 -6.39
N SER A 123 7.82 7.63 -7.31
CA SER A 123 7.94 7.00 -8.61
C SER A 123 8.91 5.82 -8.49
N PHE A 124 8.50 4.68 -9.05
CA PHE A 124 9.27 3.43 -9.00
C PHE A 124 9.61 2.96 -10.41
N LYS A 125 10.82 2.41 -10.57
CA LYS A 125 11.20 1.66 -11.75
C LYS A 125 11.46 0.21 -11.34
N SER A 126 10.69 -0.71 -11.94
CA SER A 126 10.92 -2.14 -11.76
C SER A 126 12.29 -2.53 -12.32
N LEU A 127 13.06 -3.24 -11.51
CA LEU A 127 14.37 -3.78 -11.89
C LEU A 127 14.22 -5.22 -12.38
N CYS A 128 13.71 -6.10 -11.52
CA CYS A 128 13.44 -7.50 -11.87
C CYS A 128 12.56 -8.20 -10.81
N THR A 129 11.99 -9.35 -11.16
CA THR A 129 11.22 -10.23 -10.26
C THR A 129 12.07 -11.42 -9.83
N ALA A 130 12.11 -11.70 -8.52
CA ALA A 130 12.92 -12.75 -7.93
C ALA A 130 12.51 -14.15 -8.42
N PRO A 131 13.46 -15.10 -8.49
CA PRO A 131 14.91 -14.89 -8.40
C PRO A 131 15.48 -14.28 -9.69
N CYS A 132 16.32 -13.25 -9.57
CA CYS A 132 16.88 -12.57 -10.75
C CYS A 132 18.25 -11.94 -10.48
N THR A 133 18.93 -11.54 -11.55
CA THR A 133 20.12 -10.69 -11.50
C THR A 133 19.79 -9.34 -12.11
N ALA A 134 20.17 -8.27 -11.43
CA ALA A 134 20.03 -6.90 -11.91
C ALA A 134 21.40 -6.21 -11.93
N GLN A 135 21.60 -5.27 -12.86
CA GLN A 135 22.80 -4.43 -12.89
C GLN A 135 22.43 -3.03 -12.41
N LEU A 136 23.11 -2.57 -11.37
CA LEU A 136 22.97 -1.21 -10.85
C LEU A 136 24.36 -0.57 -10.79
N ALA A 137 24.46 0.72 -11.12
CA ALA A 137 25.72 1.43 -10.89
C ALA A 137 26.06 1.41 -9.37
N PRO A 138 27.34 1.46 -9.00
CA PRO A 138 27.71 1.65 -7.60
C PRO A 138 27.13 2.97 -7.07
N GLY A 139 26.53 2.95 -5.88
CA GLY A 139 25.85 4.13 -5.34
C GLY A 139 24.91 3.83 -4.18
N THR A 140 24.28 4.89 -3.65
CA THR A 140 23.23 4.74 -2.63
C THR A 140 21.86 4.79 -3.30
N TYR A 141 21.07 3.74 -3.12
CA TYR A 141 19.73 3.64 -3.70
C TYR A 141 18.70 3.47 -2.61
N GLU A 142 17.52 4.03 -2.84
CA GLU A 142 16.33 3.68 -2.10
C GLU A 142 15.58 2.59 -2.86
N LEU A 143 15.45 1.44 -2.22
CA LEU A 143 14.86 0.25 -2.83
C LEU A 143 13.48 -0.01 -2.24
N ALA A 144 12.60 -0.52 -3.09
CA ALA A 144 11.26 -0.93 -2.72
C ALA A 144 10.97 -2.35 -3.21
N LEU A 145 10.07 -3.03 -2.50
CA LEU A 145 9.64 -4.37 -2.83
C LEU A 145 8.12 -4.39 -3.06
N SER A 146 7.67 -5.14 -4.06
CA SER A 146 6.25 -5.50 -4.22
C SER A 146 6.11 -7.02 -4.34
N SER A 147 4.95 -7.56 -3.96
CA SER A 147 4.57 -8.96 -4.20
C SER A 147 3.45 -8.97 -5.23
N GLY A 148 3.64 -9.72 -6.33
CA GLY A 148 2.78 -9.70 -7.51
C GLY A 148 2.56 -8.29 -8.05
N ASP A 149 1.30 -7.97 -8.36
CA ASP A 149 0.86 -6.64 -8.83
C ASP A 149 0.59 -5.64 -7.69
N GLY A 150 1.06 -5.93 -6.47
CA GLY A 150 0.87 -5.06 -5.31
C GLY A 150 1.62 -3.73 -5.40
N LYS A 151 1.18 -2.74 -4.62
CA LYS A 151 1.87 -1.44 -4.50
C LYS A 151 3.29 -1.64 -3.93
N PRO A 152 4.34 -1.08 -4.54
CA PRO A 152 5.70 -1.13 -3.98
C PRO A 152 5.77 -0.48 -2.60
N ILE A 153 6.45 -1.15 -1.67
CA ILE A 153 6.70 -0.68 -0.31
C ILE A 153 8.19 -0.41 -0.17
N ILE A 154 8.53 0.81 0.24
CA ILE A 154 9.92 1.21 0.48
C ILE A 154 10.48 0.39 1.64
N ALA A 155 11.63 -0.23 1.41
CA ALA A 155 12.33 -1.01 2.42
C ALA A 155 13.28 -0.10 3.20
N ARG A 156 14.51 0.08 2.71
CA ARG A 156 15.55 0.94 3.27
C ARG A 156 16.49 1.41 2.17
N ARG A 157 17.27 2.46 2.46
CA ARG A 157 18.42 2.84 1.65
C ARG A 157 19.51 1.79 1.76
N VAL A 158 20.03 1.37 0.62
CA VAL A 158 21.12 0.38 0.50
C VAL A 158 22.25 1.03 -0.29
N VAL A 159 23.48 0.85 0.21
CA VAL A 159 24.69 1.24 -0.51
C VAL A 159 25.14 0.05 -1.34
N VAL A 160 25.06 0.16 -2.66
CA VAL A 160 25.50 -0.85 -3.61
C VAL A 160 27.02 -0.68 -3.82
N PRO A 161 27.86 -1.63 -3.37
CA PRO A 161 29.31 -1.54 -3.55
C PRO A 161 29.69 -1.81 -5.01
N SER A 162 30.90 -1.41 -5.38
CA SER A 162 31.51 -1.84 -6.64
C SER A 162 31.84 -3.34 -6.57
N GLY A 163 31.09 -4.17 -7.27
CA GLY A 163 31.36 -5.61 -7.38
C GLY A 163 30.11 -6.48 -7.25
N PRO A 164 30.25 -7.82 -7.38
CA PRO A 164 29.15 -8.74 -7.24
C PRO A 164 28.63 -8.73 -5.80
N SER A 165 27.32 -8.57 -5.62
CA SER A 165 26.68 -8.61 -4.31
C SER A 165 25.37 -9.36 -4.36
N GLN A 166 24.94 -9.91 -3.23
CA GLN A 166 23.65 -10.57 -3.10
C GLN A 166 22.69 -9.68 -2.33
N LEU A 167 21.49 -9.52 -2.84
CA LEU A 167 20.42 -8.75 -2.21
C LEU A 167 19.31 -9.74 -1.81
N ASN A 168 19.06 -9.85 -0.51
CA ASN A 168 17.97 -10.68 0.01
C ASN A 168 16.77 -9.78 0.33
N GLY A 169 15.63 -10.07 -0.30
CA GLY A 169 14.36 -9.37 -0.06
C GLY A 169 13.39 -10.22 0.73
N GLU A 170 12.79 -9.63 1.76
CA GLU A 170 11.69 -10.21 2.54
C GLU A 170 10.49 -9.26 2.51
N TYR A 171 9.32 -9.81 2.22
CA TYR A 171 8.06 -9.07 2.19
C TYR A 171 7.00 -9.77 3.03
N SER A 172 6.38 -9.01 3.94
CA SER A 172 5.30 -9.49 4.78
C SER A 172 4.03 -8.71 4.48
N SER A 173 3.11 -9.36 3.75
CA SER A 173 1.79 -8.81 3.45
C SER A 173 0.90 -8.85 4.69
N ARG A 174 0.29 -7.71 5.02
CA ARG A 174 -0.75 -7.56 6.04
C ARG A 174 -2.10 -7.22 5.43
N ALA A 175 -2.28 -7.48 4.14
CA ALA A 175 -3.54 -7.25 3.45
C ALA A 175 -4.73 -7.93 4.17
N GLY A 176 -4.54 -9.16 4.67
CA GLY A 176 -5.57 -9.87 5.44
C GLY A 176 -5.98 -9.15 6.72
N LEU A 177 -5.02 -8.57 7.46
CA LEU A 177 -5.32 -7.78 8.67
C LEU A 177 -6.07 -6.49 8.32
N ARG A 178 -5.75 -5.85 7.19
CA ARG A 178 -6.45 -4.66 6.74
C ARG A 178 -7.91 -4.96 6.39
N THR A 179 -8.14 -6.02 5.62
CA THR A 179 -9.49 -6.47 5.28
C THR A 179 -10.28 -6.84 6.54
N ALA A 180 -9.67 -7.55 7.48
CA ALA A 180 -10.30 -7.86 8.76
C ALA A 180 -10.65 -6.58 9.55
N GLY A 181 -9.74 -5.59 9.58
CA GLY A 181 -9.99 -4.29 10.21
C GLY A 181 -11.19 -3.55 9.61
N ILE A 182 -11.29 -3.51 8.28
CA ILE A 182 -12.43 -2.89 7.57
C ILE A 182 -13.74 -3.61 7.90
N VAL A 183 -13.74 -4.95 7.90
CA VAL A 183 -14.92 -5.74 8.25
C VAL A 183 -15.36 -5.46 9.69
N VAL A 184 -14.43 -5.46 10.66
CA VAL A 184 -14.73 -5.14 12.06
C VAL A 184 -15.29 -3.73 12.20
N LEU A 185 -14.71 -2.76 11.49
CA LEU A 185 -15.16 -1.37 11.51
C LEU A 185 -16.59 -1.25 10.98
N ILE A 186 -16.90 -1.82 9.81
CA ILE A 186 -18.24 -1.76 9.20
C ILE A 186 -19.27 -2.52 10.06
N ALA A 187 -18.94 -3.73 10.50
CA ALA A 187 -19.84 -4.55 11.30
C ALA A 187 -20.15 -3.88 12.65
N GLY A 188 -19.13 -3.33 13.31
CA GLY A 188 -19.30 -2.63 14.59
C GLY A 188 -20.07 -1.32 14.47
N LEU A 189 -19.84 -0.54 13.41
CA LEU A 189 -20.65 0.64 13.10
C LEU A 189 -22.10 0.26 12.85
N GLY A 190 -22.36 -0.75 12.01
CA GLY A 190 -23.70 -1.22 11.70
C GLY A 190 -24.46 -1.71 12.95
N ALA A 191 -23.83 -2.57 13.75
CA ALA A 191 -24.43 -3.09 14.98
C ALA A 191 -24.66 -1.99 16.03
N GLY A 192 -23.67 -1.12 16.24
CA GLY A 192 -23.74 -0.03 17.21
C GLY A 192 -24.82 0.99 16.86
N LEU A 193 -24.88 1.45 15.60
CA LEU A 193 -25.92 2.37 15.13
C LEU A 193 -27.30 1.72 15.21
N THR A 194 -27.43 0.44 14.82
CA THR A 194 -28.72 -0.27 14.92
C THR A 194 -29.23 -0.27 16.36
N LEU A 195 -28.38 -0.56 17.36
CA LEU A 195 -28.75 -0.52 18.77
C LEU A 195 -29.11 0.88 19.27
N MET A 196 -28.39 1.91 18.81
CA MET A 196 -28.72 3.31 19.16
C MET A 196 -30.09 3.74 18.62
N PHE A 197 -30.43 3.34 17.39
CA PHE A 197 -31.67 3.76 16.74
C PHE A 197 -32.87 2.87 17.04
N LEU A 198 -32.66 1.65 17.56
CA LEU A 198 -33.76 0.72 17.84
C LEU A 198 -34.85 1.29 18.78
N PRO A 199 -34.52 2.01 19.87
CA PRO A 199 -35.55 2.60 20.76
C PRO A 199 -36.35 3.72 20.11
N LEU A 200 -35.78 4.41 19.12
CA LEU A 200 -36.49 5.44 18.34
C LEU A 200 -37.54 4.82 17.42
N LEU A 201 -37.26 3.62 16.91
CA LEU A 201 -38.16 2.87 16.03
C LEU A 201 -39.21 2.06 16.80
N ASN A 202 -38.88 1.62 18.01
CA ASN A 202 -39.75 0.79 18.85
C ASN A 202 -39.83 1.36 20.28
N PRO A 203 -40.56 2.48 20.49
CA PRO A 203 -40.73 3.03 21.83
C PRO A 203 -41.49 2.04 22.72
N SER A 204 -40.95 1.75 23.90
CA SER A 204 -41.68 0.95 24.90
C SER A 204 -42.70 1.81 25.63
N GLU A 205 -43.89 1.25 25.83
CA GLU A 205 -44.97 1.89 26.59
C GLU A 205 -45.12 1.18 27.93
N ASP A 206 -45.04 1.93 29.02
CA ASP A 206 -45.30 1.44 30.36
C ASP A 206 -46.67 1.97 30.81
N CYS A 207 -47.63 1.05 31.00
CA CYS A 207 -49.01 1.35 31.37
C CYS A 207 -49.36 0.91 32.81
N SER A 208 -48.38 0.67 33.69
CA SER A 208 -48.64 0.11 35.04
C SER A 208 -49.47 0.99 35.99
N LYS A 209 -49.77 2.26 35.66
CA LYS A 209 -50.56 3.18 36.52
C LYS A 209 -51.86 3.69 35.89
N GLY A 210 -52.36 3.01 34.84
CA GLY A 210 -53.58 3.44 34.13
C GLY A 210 -53.38 4.63 33.18
N THR A 211 -52.18 5.21 33.14
CA THR A 211 -51.72 6.16 32.12
C THR A 211 -50.52 5.55 31.40
N CYS A 212 -50.57 5.43 30.09
CA CYS A 212 -49.43 4.96 29.29
C CYS A 212 -48.44 6.11 29.09
N THR A 213 -47.25 5.99 29.68
CA THR A 213 -46.16 6.95 29.48
C THR A 213 -45.04 6.29 28.68
N LYS A 214 -44.54 6.97 27.65
CA LYS A 214 -43.35 6.53 26.92
C LYS A 214 -42.12 6.76 27.80
N LYS A 215 -41.44 5.70 28.20
CA LYS A 215 -40.17 5.78 28.92
C LYS A 215 -39.04 5.63 27.91
N PHE A 216 -38.12 6.59 27.90
CA PHE A 216 -36.93 6.49 27.07
C PHE A 216 -35.86 5.71 27.84
N ASP A 217 -35.54 4.50 27.39
CA ASP A 217 -34.41 3.77 27.92
C ASP A 217 -33.14 4.24 27.20
N PHE A 218 -32.23 4.87 27.95
CA PHE A 218 -30.94 5.34 27.43
C PHE A 218 -29.88 4.23 27.40
N ALA A 219 -30.13 3.06 27.99
CA ALA A 219 -29.14 1.98 28.02
C ALA A 219 -28.68 1.53 26.62
N PRO A 220 -29.58 1.34 25.62
CA PRO A 220 -29.16 0.98 24.26
C PRO A 220 -28.32 2.07 23.58
N LEU A 221 -28.55 3.34 23.91
CA LEU A 221 -27.75 4.46 23.40
C LEU A 221 -26.30 4.37 23.90
N PHE A 222 -26.09 4.17 25.20
CA PHE A 222 -24.75 4.05 25.78
C PHE A 222 -24.03 2.78 25.32
N ILE A 223 -24.74 1.64 25.28
CA ILE A 223 -24.19 0.37 24.78
C ILE A 223 -23.80 0.50 23.31
N GLY A 224 -24.69 1.04 22.48
CA GLY A 224 -24.42 1.30 21.06
C GLY A 224 -23.23 2.23 20.86
N THR A 225 -23.12 3.30 21.67
CA THR A 225 -21.97 4.23 21.63
C THR A 225 -20.67 3.52 21.94
N GLY A 226 -20.65 2.68 22.99
CA GLY A 226 -19.48 1.87 23.33
C GLY A 226 -19.02 0.97 22.20
N ILE A 227 -19.96 0.29 21.52
CA ILE A 227 -19.66 -0.59 20.38
C ILE A 227 -19.07 0.20 19.21
N VAL A 228 -19.67 1.34 18.86
CA VAL A 228 -19.17 2.20 17.76
C VAL A 228 -17.75 2.66 18.02
N VAL A 229 -17.48 3.18 19.23
CA VAL A 229 -16.16 3.71 19.59
C VAL A 229 -15.13 2.58 19.60
N ALA A 230 -15.42 1.45 20.25
CA ALA A 230 -14.48 0.33 20.35
C ALA A 230 -14.15 -0.27 18.98
N SER A 231 -15.16 -0.52 18.15
CA SER A 231 -14.97 -1.07 16.81
C SER A 231 -14.25 -0.12 15.86
N SER A 232 -14.50 1.19 15.98
CA SER A 232 -13.81 2.21 15.20
C SER A 232 -12.31 2.27 15.54
N ILE A 233 -11.94 2.22 16.84
CA ILE A 233 -10.54 2.17 17.28
C ILE A 233 -9.85 0.90 16.75
N VAL A 234 -10.40 -0.28 17.06
CA VAL A 234 -9.80 -1.57 16.69
C VAL A 234 -9.73 -1.72 15.17
N GLY A 235 -10.82 -1.42 14.47
CA GLY A 235 -10.93 -1.51 13.02
C GLY A 235 -9.95 -0.58 12.31
N THR A 236 -9.82 0.67 12.77
CA THR A 236 -8.86 1.64 12.20
C THR A 236 -7.42 1.19 12.42
N ILE A 237 -7.06 0.72 13.62
CA ILE A 237 -5.70 0.23 13.90
C ILE A 237 -5.34 -0.95 12.98
N LEU A 238 -6.25 -1.91 12.79
CA LEU A 238 -6.02 -3.06 11.92
C LEU A 238 -5.97 -2.66 10.43
N ALA A 239 -6.88 -1.78 10.00
CA ALA A 239 -6.97 -1.26 8.63
C ALA A 239 -5.74 -0.44 8.21
N THR A 240 -5.09 0.24 9.15
CA THR A 240 -3.97 1.15 8.87
C THR A 240 -2.58 0.51 9.07
N ARG A 241 -2.49 -0.76 9.46
CA ARG A 241 -1.19 -1.44 9.62
C ARG A 241 -0.46 -1.50 8.26
N PRO A 242 0.71 -0.86 8.13
CA PRO A 242 1.48 -0.91 6.89
C PRO A 242 2.09 -2.29 6.71
N ASP A 243 2.25 -2.68 5.45
CA ASP A 243 3.06 -3.83 5.05
C ASP A 243 4.52 -3.59 5.42
N ARG A 244 5.32 -4.67 5.47
CA ARG A 244 6.75 -4.56 5.76
C ARG A 244 7.55 -5.14 4.61
N ALA A 245 8.51 -4.36 4.15
CA ALA A 245 9.55 -4.78 3.22
C ALA A 245 10.90 -4.64 3.91
N ARG A 246 11.75 -5.67 3.83
CA ARG A 246 13.13 -5.62 4.30
C ARG A 246 14.03 -6.07 3.18
N VAL A 247 15.10 -5.32 2.97
CA VAL A 247 16.14 -5.63 2.02
C VAL A 247 17.45 -5.67 2.78
N GLU A 248 18.19 -6.76 2.62
CA GLU A 248 19.49 -6.95 3.23
C GLU A 248 20.52 -7.23 2.14
N LEU A 249 21.53 -6.39 2.08
CA LEU A 249 22.67 -6.60 1.21
C LEU A 249 23.66 -7.50 1.93
N VAL A 250 23.93 -8.65 1.34
CA VAL A 250 25.04 -9.52 1.73
C VAL A 250 26.15 -9.25 0.72
N PRO A 251 27.23 -8.56 1.13
CA PRO A 251 28.39 -8.38 0.28
C PRO A 251 28.87 -9.74 -0.21
N GLY A 252 29.10 -9.85 -1.51
CA GLY A 252 29.49 -11.12 -2.11
C GLY A 252 30.77 -11.64 -1.47
N VAL A 253 30.65 -12.75 -0.75
CA VAL A 253 31.70 -13.75 -0.67
C VAL A 253 32.03 -14.16 -2.11
N THR A 254 33.10 -13.60 -2.67
CA THR A 254 33.74 -14.09 -3.89
C THR A 254 34.02 -15.58 -3.72
N GLY A 255 33.17 -16.47 -4.24
CA GLY A 255 33.49 -17.90 -4.18
C GLY A 255 32.37 -18.93 -4.34
N LEU A 256 31.08 -18.59 -4.23
CA LEU A 256 30.03 -19.56 -4.54
C LEU A 256 29.76 -19.56 -6.05
N SER A 257 30.64 -20.27 -6.77
CA SER A 257 30.21 -20.96 -7.98
C SER A 257 28.89 -21.65 -7.67
N ALA A 258 27.90 -21.45 -8.52
CA ALA A 258 26.69 -22.25 -8.46
C ALA A 258 27.12 -23.72 -8.39
N PRO A 259 26.70 -24.51 -7.38
CA PRO A 259 26.85 -25.95 -7.51
C PRO A 259 26.19 -26.32 -8.85
N PRO A 260 26.90 -27.02 -9.75
CA PRO A 260 26.35 -27.41 -11.04
C PRO A 260 25.00 -28.04 -10.76
N ALA A 261 23.98 -27.62 -11.52
CA ALA A 261 22.62 -28.12 -11.42
C ALA A 261 22.69 -29.65 -11.28
N LEU A 262 22.57 -30.12 -10.04
CA LEU A 262 22.64 -31.53 -9.73
C LEU A 262 21.31 -32.03 -10.25
N ALA A 263 21.39 -32.62 -11.44
CA ALA A 263 20.31 -33.17 -12.20
C ALA A 263 19.33 -33.82 -11.23
N LEU A 264 18.08 -33.39 -11.35
CA LEU A 264 16.91 -33.85 -10.64
C LEU A 264 16.90 -35.39 -10.66
N ALA A 265 17.54 -36.03 -9.67
CA ALA A 265 17.37 -37.43 -9.41
C ALA A 265 15.93 -37.58 -8.94
N LYS A 266 15.15 -38.22 -9.80
CA LYS A 266 13.76 -38.61 -9.60
C LYS A 266 13.66 -39.49 -8.35
N VAL A 267 13.59 -38.89 -7.17
CA VAL A 267 13.24 -39.61 -5.94
C VAL A 267 11.73 -39.81 -5.98
N GLY A 268 11.34 -40.97 -6.49
CA GLY A 268 9.98 -41.47 -6.33
C GLY A 268 9.72 -41.74 -4.86
N HIS A 269 9.05 -40.82 -4.17
CA HIS A 269 8.40 -41.13 -2.91
C HIS A 269 6.96 -41.56 -3.18
N ALA A 270 6.82 -42.87 -3.36
CA ALA A 270 5.68 -43.56 -2.81
C ALA A 270 5.73 -43.38 -1.27
N GLU A 271 4.68 -42.81 -0.69
CA GLU A 271 3.88 -43.48 0.35
C GLU A 271 2.74 -42.57 0.80
N ARG A 272 1.52 -43.08 0.60
CA ARG A 272 0.29 -42.60 1.21
C ARG A 272 0.34 -42.96 2.70
N GLY A 273 0.78 -42.03 3.53
CA GLY A 273 0.69 -42.12 4.99
C GLY A 273 -0.48 -41.29 5.53
N THR A 274 -1.43 -41.98 6.14
CA THR A 274 -2.65 -41.52 6.82
C THR A 274 -2.49 -40.27 7.70
N TRP A 275 -3.44 -39.35 7.56
CA TRP A 275 -3.67 -38.21 8.46
C TRP A 275 -4.12 -38.73 9.83
N ALA A 276 -3.18 -38.83 10.78
CA ALA A 276 -3.53 -38.97 12.18
C ALA A 276 -3.96 -37.59 12.73
N THR A 277 -5.22 -37.51 13.14
CA THR A 277 -5.80 -36.40 13.87
C THR A 277 -5.06 -36.16 15.18
N ALA A 278 -4.25 -35.11 15.23
CA ALA A 278 -3.69 -34.58 16.48
C ALA A 278 -4.79 -33.81 17.24
N LYS A 279 -5.65 -34.55 17.93
CA LYS A 279 -6.34 -34.09 19.13
C LYS A 279 -5.35 -34.23 20.30
N ASP A 280 -5.43 -33.27 21.22
CA ASP A 280 -4.86 -33.32 22.58
C ASP A 280 -3.37 -32.98 22.72
N VAL A 281 -3.07 -31.67 22.71
CA VAL A 281 -1.96 -31.12 23.52
C VAL A 281 -2.57 -30.15 24.53
N LEU A 282 -2.76 -30.66 25.74
CA LEU A 282 -3.08 -29.88 26.93
C LEU A 282 -1.88 -28.97 27.30
N PRO A 283 -2.11 -27.72 27.73
CA PRO A 283 -1.03 -26.87 28.25
C PRO A 283 -0.64 -27.28 29.68
N THR A 284 0.63 -27.59 29.88
CA THR A 284 1.28 -27.68 31.20
C THR A 284 1.46 -26.29 31.80
N PRO A 285 1.07 -26.04 33.07
CA PRO A 285 1.36 -24.80 33.77
C PRO A 285 2.81 -24.81 34.29
N GLY A 286 3.68 -23.94 33.76
CA GLY A 286 5.09 -23.85 34.12
C GLY A 286 5.51 -22.45 34.58
N LEU A 287 5.73 -22.35 35.90
CA LEU A 287 6.59 -21.42 36.67
C LEU A 287 6.90 -20.01 36.11
N SER A 288 6.42 -19.00 36.84
CA SER A 288 7.00 -17.65 36.86
C SER A 288 8.29 -17.64 37.69
N LEU A 289 9.37 -17.14 37.09
CA LEU A 289 10.64 -16.84 37.78
C LEU A 289 10.78 -15.31 37.83
N HIS A 290 10.48 -14.75 39.00
CA HIS A 290 10.67 -13.33 39.31
C HIS A 290 12.17 -13.08 39.54
N VAL A 291 12.78 -12.22 38.71
CA VAL A 291 14.10 -11.65 38.98
C VAL A 291 13.89 -10.17 39.30
N THR A 292 14.16 -9.81 40.54
CA THR A 292 14.16 -8.42 41.02
C THR A 292 15.57 -7.88 40.85
N PHE A 293 15.69 -6.71 40.22
CA PHE A 293 16.91 -5.89 40.22
C PHE A 293 16.88 -4.91 41.38
#